data_AF-A0A545ATF2-F1
#
_entry.id   AF-A0A545ATF2-F1
#
_cell.length_a   1.000
_cell.length_b   1.000
_cell.length_c   1.000
_cell.angle_alpha   90.00
_cell.angle_beta   90.00
_cell.angle_gamma   90.00
#
_symmetry.space_group_name_H-M   'P 1'
#
loop_
_entity.id
_entity.type
_entity.pdbx_description
1 polymer ?
#
loop_
_entity_poly.entity_id
_entity_poly.type
_entity_poly.pdbx_seq_one_letter_code
_entity_poly.pdbx_strand_id
1 'polypeptide(L)'
;MSEHNPWFDARPAEPPDADPWRLRPHERNRWLLVRDGDPIAVLGVLGTGEWWICPVGEALPWPETYWTRDAAARAVMLWWRYRRASGG
;
A
#
# COMPACT_ATOMS: atom_id res chain seq x y z
N MET A 1 -17.40 11.80 46.06
CA MET A 1 -16.51 10.80 45.46
C MET A 1 -17.10 10.48 44.10
N SER A 2 -16.62 11.16 43.05
CA SER A 2 -17.10 10.95 41.68
C SER A 2 -16.06 10.10 40.97
N GLU A 3 -16.48 8.90 40.58
CA GLU A 3 -15.65 7.89 39.93
C GLU A 3 -15.16 8.41 38.58
N HIS A 4 -13.84 8.51 38.45
CA HIS A 4 -13.17 8.81 37.19
C HIS A 4 -13.33 7.59 36.29
N ASN A 5 -14.10 7.70 35.20
CA ASN A 5 -14.35 6.60 34.27
C ASN A 5 -13.24 6.56 33.20
N PRO A 6 -12.30 5.59 33.25
CA PRO A 6 -11.17 5.53 32.32
C PRO A 6 -11.59 5.13 30.89
N TRP A 7 -12.85 4.77 30.66
CA TRP A 7 -13.35 4.43 29.32
C TRP A 7 -13.61 5.63 28.42
N PHE A 8 -13.74 6.85 28.97
CA PHE A 8 -13.99 8.06 28.18
C PHE A 8 -12.73 8.89 27.90
N ASP A 9 -11.59 8.56 28.52
CA ASP A 9 -10.31 9.24 28.32
C ASP A 9 -9.35 8.47 27.39
N ALA A 10 -9.85 7.44 26.71
CA ALA A 10 -9.13 6.82 25.61
C ALA A 10 -9.22 7.70 24.36
N ARG A 11 -8.47 8.82 24.35
CA ARG A 11 -7.93 9.32 23.07
C ARG A 11 -7.35 8.09 22.36
N PRO A 12 -7.71 7.79 21.10
CA PRO A 12 -6.97 6.78 20.36
C PRO A 12 -5.51 7.20 20.42
N ALA A 13 -4.66 6.41 21.08
CA ALA A 13 -3.23 6.56 20.99
C ALA A 13 -2.93 6.66 19.49
N GLU A 14 -2.35 7.79 19.04
CA GLU A 14 -1.88 7.91 17.67
C GLU A 14 -1.07 6.65 17.36
N PRO A 15 -1.48 5.88 16.33
CA PRO A 15 -0.79 4.63 16.05
C PRO A 15 0.68 4.97 15.76
N PRO A 16 1.62 4.23 16.36
CA PRO A 16 3.05 4.51 16.23
C PRO A 16 3.41 4.48 14.74
N ASP A 17 3.97 5.58 14.22
CA ASP A 17 4.37 5.75 12.81
C ASP A 17 3.44 5.01 11.83
N ALA A 18 2.27 5.59 11.59
CA ALA A 18 1.27 5.03 10.70
C ALA A 18 1.94 4.60 9.38
N ASP A 19 1.99 3.29 9.11
CA ASP A 19 2.64 2.68 7.94
C ASP A 19 2.54 3.62 6.74
N PRO A 20 3.65 4.14 6.16
CA PRO A 20 3.58 5.21 5.17
C PRO A 20 2.84 4.76 3.90
N TRP A 21 2.64 3.44 3.73
CA TRP A 21 1.92 2.86 2.62
C TRP A 21 0.41 2.95 2.79
N ARG A 22 -0.27 3.42 1.75
CA ARG A 22 -1.73 3.44 1.65
C ARG A 22 -2.14 2.94 0.28
N LEU A 23 -3.19 2.12 0.25
CA LEU A 23 -3.83 1.72 -1.00
C LEU A 23 -5.12 2.51 -1.17
N ARG A 24 -5.21 3.29 -2.25
CA ARG A 24 -6.37 4.13 -2.56
C ARG A 24 -7.14 3.54 -3.74
N PRO A 25 -8.47 3.50 -3.71
CA PRO A 25 -9.25 3.21 -4.92
C PRO A 25 -8.90 4.22 -6.02
N HIS A 26 -8.73 3.76 -7.26
CA HIS A 26 -8.40 4.63 -8.39
C HIS A 26 -9.48 4.57 -9.47
N GLU A 27 -9.59 3.45 -10.17
CA GLU A 27 -10.59 3.17 -11.21
C GLU A 27 -11.27 1.83 -10.93
N ARG A 28 -12.26 1.46 -11.75
CA ARG A 28 -12.87 0.13 -11.66
C ARG A 28 -11.78 -0.93 -11.77
N ASN A 29 -11.72 -1.83 -10.79
CA ASN A 29 -10.73 -2.91 -10.70
C ASN A 29 -9.28 -2.43 -10.59
N ARG A 30 -9.04 -1.18 -10.16
CA ARG A 30 -7.69 -0.61 -10.00
C ARG A 30 -7.54 0.17 -8.69
N TRP A 31 -6.33 0.10 -8.14
CA TRP A 31 -5.94 0.75 -6.90
C TRP A 31 -4.59 1.41 -7.06
N LEU A 32 -4.41 2.56 -6.43
CA LEU A 32 -3.16 3.29 -6.38
C LEU A 32 -2.47 3.01 -5.05
N LEU A 33 -1.28 2.43 -5.10
CA LEU A 33 -0.40 2.31 -3.95
C LEU A 33 0.41 3.59 -3.82
N VAL A 34 0.20 4.29 -2.72
CA VAL A 34 0.87 5.54 -2.37
C VAL A 34 1.75 5.36 -1.14
N ARG A 35 2.85 6.10 -1.05
CA ARG A 35 3.71 6.19 0.13
C ARG A 35 3.90 7.66 0.49
N ASP A 36 3.58 8.08 1.72
CA ASP A 36 3.70 9.48 2.17
C ASP A 36 3.02 10.51 1.25
N GLY A 37 1.97 10.10 0.51
CA GLY A 37 1.28 10.94 -0.46
C GLY A 37 1.76 10.80 -1.90
N ASP A 38 2.92 10.19 -2.12
CA ASP A 38 3.49 9.99 -3.46
C ASP A 38 2.94 8.72 -4.13
N PRO A 39 2.50 8.77 -5.40
CA PRO A 39 2.05 7.61 -6.14
C PRO A 39 3.23 6.71 -6.52
N ILE A 40 3.21 5.46 -6.08
CA ILE A 40 4.29 4.50 -6.32
C ILE A 40 3.94 3.49 -7.42
N ALA A 41 2.73 2.92 -7.38
CA ALA A 41 2.29 1.95 -8.37
C ALA A 41 0.76 1.90 -8.49
N VAL A 42 0.28 1.52 -9.67
CA VAL A 42 -1.09 1.06 -9.89
C VAL A 42 -1.12 -0.45 -9.75
N LEU A 43 -2.10 -0.95 -9.00
CA LEU A 43 -2.46 -2.35 -8.90
C LEU A 43 -3.80 -2.53 -9.59
N GLY A 44 -4.03 -3.66 -10.24
CA GLY A 44 -5.36 -3.98 -10.74
C GLY A 44 -5.64 -5.47 -10.72
N VAL A 45 -6.91 -5.82 -10.88
CA VAL A 45 -7.36 -7.21 -10.96
C VAL A 45 -7.73 -7.56 -12.40
N LEU A 46 -7.21 -8.69 -12.88
CA LEU A 46 -7.53 -9.27 -14.19
C LEU A 46 -8.89 -9.98 -14.14
N GLY A 47 -9.45 -10.29 -15.31
CA GLY A 47 -10.64 -11.13 -15.41
C GLY A 47 -10.47 -12.54 -14.82
N THR A 48 -9.23 -13.00 -14.68
CA THR A 48 -8.86 -14.28 -14.03
C THR A 48 -8.88 -14.19 -12.49
N GLY A 49 -9.04 -13.00 -11.91
CA GLY A 49 -8.94 -12.77 -10.47
C GLY A 49 -7.52 -12.52 -9.95
N GLU A 50 -6.51 -12.70 -10.81
CA GLU A 50 -5.12 -12.36 -10.49
C GLU A 50 -4.90 -10.86 -10.46
N TRP A 51 -3.93 -10.44 -9.66
CA TRP A 51 -3.54 -9.05 -9.47
C TRP A 51 -2.29 -8.74 -10.28
N TRP A 52 -2.32 -7.66 -11.05
CA TRP A 52 -1.14 -7.12 -11.73
C TRP A 52 -0.68 -5.84 -11.04
N ILE A 53 0.58 -5.50 -11.22
CA ILE A 53 1.19 -4.27 -10.73
C ILE A 53 1.82 -3.48 -11.88
N CYS A 54 1.81 -2.16 -11.79
CA CYS A 54 2.47 -1.24 -12.70
C CYS A 54 3.02 -0.05 -11.90
N PRO A 55 4.33 -0.01 -11.61
CA PRO A 55 4.97 1.14 -10.99
C PRO A 55 4.74 2.41 -11.79
N VAL A 56 4.53 3.52 -11.11
CA VAL A 56 4.33 4.82 -11.76
C VAL A 56 5.65 5.29 -12.35
N GLY A 57 5.62 5.71 -13.62
CA GLY A 57 6.79 6.23 -14.32
C GLY A 57 7.75 5.15 -14.86
N GLU A 58 7.44 3.87 -14.68
CA GLU A 58 8.28 2.77 -15.14
C GLU A 58 7.46 1.65 -15.77
N ALA A 59 7.90 1.18 -16.94
CA ALA A 59 7.43 -0.07 -17.48
C ALA A 59 8.17 -1.21 -16.76
N LEU A 60 7.44 -2.12 -16.12
CA LEU A 60 8.05 -3.35 -15.64
C LEU A 60 8.54 -4.17 -16.84
N PRO A 61 9.74 -4.76 -16.76
CA PRO A 61 10.27 -5.59 -17.84
C PRO A 61 9.42 -6.84 -18.13
N TRP A 62 8.59 -7.27 -17.18
CA TRP A 62 7.59 -8.31 -17.38
C TRP A 62 6.30 -8.00 -16.59
N PRO A 63 5.11 -8.36 -17.12
CA PRO A 63 3.87 -8.30 -16.36
C PRO A 63 3.87 -9.42 -15.32
N GLU A 64 4.14 -9.07 -14.06
CA GLU A 64 4.07 -10.02 -12.96
C GLU A 64 2.65 -10.00 -12.36
N THR A 65 2.05 -11.20 -12.22
CA THR A 65 0.74 -11.39 -11.60
C THR A 65 0.86 -12.04 -10.23
N TYR A 66 -0.09 -11.76 -9.35
CA TYR A 66 -0.14 -12.26 -7.98
C TYR A 66 -1.53 -12.75 -7.64
N TRP A 67 -1.61 -13.79 -6.81
CA TRP A 67 -2.90 -14.38 -6.41
C TRP A 67 -3.74 -13.46 -5.51
N THR A 68 -3.13 -12.50 -4.83
CA THR A 68 -3.84 -11.62 -3.90
C THR A 68 -3.36 -10.18 -4.01
N ARG A 69 -4.24 -9.25 -3.64
CA ARG A 69 -3.94 -7.83 -3.48
C ARG A 69 -2.73 -7.59 -2.59
N ASP A 70 -2.66 -8.28 -1.47
CA ASP A 70 -1.63 -8.06 -0.46
C ASP A 70 -0.27 -8.57 -0.94
N ALA A 71 -0.23 -9.68 -1.71
CA ALA A 71 0.98 -10.14 -2.37
C ALA A 71 1.48 -9.13 -3.42
N ALA A 72 0.58 -8.62 -4.26
CA ALA A 72 0.90 -7.58 -5.24
C ALA A 72 1.45 -6.31 -4.56
N ALA A 73 0.81 -5.83 -3.50
CA ALA A 73 1.27 -4.65 -2.76
C ALA A 73 2.64 -4.88 -2.11
N ARG A 74 2.86 -6.05 -1.49
CA ARG A 74 4.15 -6.40 -0.89
C ARG A 74 5.27 -6.48 -1.91
N ALA A 75 5.00 -6.98 -3.11
CA ALA A 75 5.98 -7.03 -4.19
C ALA A 75 6.44 -5.62 -4.59
N VAL A 76 5.51 -4.68 -4.76
CA VAL A 76 5.86 -3.27 -5.02
C VAL A 76 6.68 -2.69 -3.86
N MET A 77 6.28 -2.93 -2.61
CA MET A 77 7.01 -2.43 -1.44
C MET A 77 8.46 -2.95 -1.39
N LEU A 78 8.67 -4.23 -1.70
CA LEU A 78 9.99 -4.84 -1.77
C LEU A 78 10.81 -4.24 -2.91
N TRP A 79 10.25 -4.21 -4.13
CA TRP A 79 10.88 -3.59 -5.29
C TRP A 79 11.34 -2.16 -5.01
N TRP A 80 10.46 -1.33 -4.44
CA TRP A 80 10.76 0.06 -4.11
C TRP A 80 11.91 0.18 -3.10
N ARG A 81 11.91 -0.66 -2.06
CA ARG A 81 13.01 -0.71 -1.06
C ARG A 81 14.33 -1.10 -1.71
N TYR A 82 14.34 -2.11 -2.57
CA TYR A 82 15.55 -2.55 -3.28
C TYR A 82 16.11 -1.45 -4.18
N ARG A 83 15.26 -0.77 -4.96
CA ARG A 83 15.73 0.33 -5.82
C ARG A 83 16.38 1.46 -5.04
N ARG A 84 15.83 1.82 -3.87
CA ARG A 84 16.43 2.87 -3.01
C ARG A 84 17.76 2.42 -2.42
N ALA A 85 17.91 1.15 -2.09
CA ALA A 85 19.17 0.60 -1.59
C ALA A 85 20.27 0.54 -2.66
N SER A 86 19.91 0.34 -3.94
CA SER A 86 20.86 0.24 -5.05
C SER A 86 21.25 1.58 -5.70
N GLY A 87 20.66 2.70 -5.26
CA GLY A 87 20.88 4.03 -5.84
C GLY A 87 21.48 5.05 -4.88
N GLY A 88 22.24 4.59 -3.87
CA GLY A 88 22.96 5.42 -2.89
C GLY A 88 24.46 5.46 -3.14
#